data_AF-A0A2P6NUY9-F1
#
_entry.id   AF-A0A2P6NUY9-F1
#
_cell.length_a   1.000
_cell.length_b   1.000
_cell.length_c   1.000
_cell.angle_alpha   90.00
_cell.angle_beta   90.00
_cell.angle_gamma   90.00
#
_symmetry.space_group_name_H-M   'P 1'
#
loop_
_entity.id
_entity.type
_entity.pdbx_description
1 polymer ?
#
loop_
_entity_poly.entity_id
_entity_poly.type
_entity_poly.pdbx_seq_one_letter_code
_entity_poly.pdbx_strand_id
1 'polypeptide(L)'
;MKSHHHTKRRQFSVLRQTCKLWKDIGETLKGRQAPLTFSVDSLTDWLTYDDLLFEVQEGKAESLRFLLARNDPRAHPSAQDNYAIIWAARRGHSETVGLLLSDSRVDPSARANEAIRYAAKKGHSETVWLLLSDSRVDPSAQANEAIRCSAIKGRAETVRLLLSDSRVDPSAQANAAIRFAAYKIHSETVRLLLSDPRVVHSTK
;
A
#
# COMPACT_ATOMS: atom_id res chain seq x y z
N MET A 1 -8.69 -25.19 24.91
CA MET A 1 -8.90 -24.62 23.55
C MET A 1 -7.76 -23.70 23.06
N LYS A 2 -7.18 -22.80 23.87
CA LYS A 2 -6.09 -21.87 23.43
C LYS A 2 -4.81 -22.56 22.91
N SER A 3 -4.40 -23.68 23.50
CA SER A 3 -3.20 -24.44 23.10
C SER A 3 -3.30 -25.02 21.67
N HIS A 4 -4.48 -25.51 21.28
CA HIS A 4 -4.69 -26.11 19.97
C HIS A 4 -4.62 -25.07 18.82
N HIS A 5 -5.17 -23.87 19.04
CA HIS A 5 -5.05 -22.77 18.09
C HIS A 5 -3.59 -22.32 17.93
N HIS A 6 -2.83 -22.23 19.03
CA HIS A 6 -1.42 -21.86 18.97
C HIS A 6 -0.59 -22.87 18.16
N THR A 7 -0.86 -24.17 18.31
CA THR A 7 -0.22 -25.22 17.51
C THR A 7 -0.60 -25.12 16.03
N LYS A 8 -1.88 -24.89 15.71
CA LYS A 8 -2.32 -24.65 14.32
C LYS A 8 -1.70 -23.39 13.72
N ARG A 9 -1.59 -22.29 14.49
CA ARG A 9 -0.90 -21.05 14.08
C ARG A 9 0.55 -21.31 13.73
N ARG A 10 1.24 -22.09 14.57
CA ARG A 10 2.64 -22.44 14.37
C ARG A 10 2.83 -23.37 13.17
N GLN A 11 1.98 -24.39 13.01
CA GLN A 11 1.99 -25.29 11.85
C GLN A 11 1.72 -24.53 10.54
N PHE A 12 0.75 -23.62 10.55
CA PHE A 12 0.45 -22.79 9.38
C PHE A 12 1.55 -21.79 9.08
N SER A 13 2.17 -21.19 10.10
CA SER A 13 3.35 -20.32 9.94
C SER A 13 4.54 -21.09 9.36
N VAL A 14 4.79 -22.32 9.83
CA VAL A 14 5.81 -23.22 9.26
C VAL A 14 5.48 -23.57 7.81
N LEU A 15 4.24 -23.97 7.49
CA LEU A 15 3.76 -24.20 6.12
C LEU A 15 3.98 -22.97 5.23
N ARG A 16 3.72 -21.77 5.75
CA ARG A 16 3.94 -20.48 5.07
C ARG A 16 5.42 -20.23 4.77
N GLN A 17 6.32 -20.66 5.65
CA GLN A 17 7.77 -20.44 5.54
C GLN A 17 8.48 -21.51 4.71
N THR A 18 8.00 -22.75 4.68
CA THR A 18 8.72 -23.88 4.08
C THR A 18 8.25 -24.27 2.69
N CYS A 19 7.06 -23.85 2.26
CA CYS A 19 6.47 -24.36 1.02
C CYS A 19 6.50 -23.36 -0.14
N LYS A 20 7.41 -23.60 -1.09
CA LYS A 20 7.26 -23.26 -2.52
C LYS A 20 5.95 -23.82 -3.14
N LEU A 21 5.29 -24.75 -2.45
CA LEU A 21 4.13 -25.56 -2.87
C LEU A 21 2.75 -24.91 -2.70
N TRP A 22 2.62 -23.71 -2.15
CA TRP A 22 1.25 -23.14 -1.97
C TRP A 22 0.57 -22.83 -3.31
N LYS A 23 1.38 -22.52 -4.33
CA LYS A 23 0.98 -22.47 -5.74
C LYS A 23 0.38 -23.80 -6.20
N ASP A 24 1.02 -24.92 -5.88
CA ASP A 24 0.57 -26.27 -6.27
C ASP A 24 -0.71 -26.68 -5.53
N ILE A 25 -0.87 -26.28 -4.26
CA ILE A 25 -2.11 -26.52 -3.50
C ILE A 25 -3.26 -25.69 -4.10
N GLY A 26 -3.03 -24.41 -4.42
CA GLY A 26 -4.04 -23.57 -5.08
C GLY A 26 -4.47 -24.09 -6.45
N GLU A 27 -3.51 -24.51 -7.29
CA GLU A 27 -3.78 -25.08 -8.61
C GLU A 27 -4.43 -26.48 -8.55
N THR A 28 -4.04 -27.32 -7.59
CA THR A 28 -4.67 -28.64 -7.36
C THR A 28 -6.14 -28.51 -6.96
N LEU A 29 -6.49 -27.44 -6.23
CA LEU A 29 -7.86 -27.21 -5.72
C LEU A 29 -8.79 -26.59 -6.77
N LYS A 30 -8.28 -25.79 -7.72
CA LYS A 30 -9.09 -25.29 -8.86
C LYS A 30 -9.62 -26.42 -9.75
N GLY A 31 -8.96 -27.59 -9.76
CA GLY A 31 -9.24 -28.69 -10.69
C GLY A 31 -10.01 -29.90 -10.14
N ARG A 32 -10.40 -29.95 -8.86
CA ARG A 32 -11.01 -31.16 -8.28
C ARG A 32 -12.30 -30.87 -7.49
N GLN A 33 -13.44 -31.27 -8.06
CA GLN A 33 -14.58 -31.72 -7.24
C GLN A 33 -14.23 -33.11 -6.68
N ALA A 34 -13.65 -33.20 -5.48
CA ALA A 34 -13.47 -34.49 -4.82
C ALA A 34 -13.69 -34.38 -3.29
N PRO A 35 -14.42 -35.33 -2.70
CA PRO A 35 -14.77 -35.31 -1.28
C PRO A 35 -13.62 -35.91 -0.46
N LEU A 36 -12.90 -35.05 0.27
CA LEU A 36 -11.97 -35.45 1.32
C LEU A 36 -12.30 -34.64 2.57
N THR A 37 -12.58 -35.33 3.68
CA THR A 37 -13.00 -34.80 4.99
C THR A 37 -11.93 -33.98 5.73
N PHE A 38 -10.88 -33.55 5.03
CA PHE A 38 -9.93 -32.56 5.52
C PHE A 38 -10.18 -31.25 4.79
N SER A 39 -11.18 -30.48 5.24
CA SER A 39 -11.39 -29.16 4.69
C SER A 39 -10.23 -28.25 5.11
N VAL A 40 -9.60 -27.61 4.11
CA VAL A 40 -8.65 -26.50 4.28
C VAL A 40 -9.27 -25.39 5.15
N ASP A 41 -10.60 -25.29 5.18
CA ASP A 41 -11.33 -24.38 6.05
C ASP A 41 -11.02 -24.65 7.53
N SER A 42 -10.88 -25.92 7.97
CA SER A 42 -10.53 -26.23 9.37
C SER A 42 -9.12 -25.81 9.79
N LEU A 43 -8.21 -25.64 8.82
CA LEU A 43 -6.85 -25.11 9.01
C LEU A 43 -6.83 -23.59 8.94
N THR A 44 -7.86 -22.95 8.40
CA THR A 44 -7.90 -21.51 8.15
C THR A 44 -9.01 -20.80 8.93
N ASP A 45 -9.85 -21.53 9.66
CA ASP A 45 -10.95 -21.04 10.49
C ASP A 45 -10.55 -20.17 11.68
N TRP A 46 -9.25 -20.05 11.92
CA TRP A 46 -8.69 -19.18 12.95
C TRP A 46 -7.89 -18.01 12.36
N LEU A 47 -7.82 -17.91 11.01
CA LEU A 47 -7.21 -16.77 10.35
C LEU A 47 -8.02 -15.51 10.67
N THR A 48 -7.28 -14.46 10.95
CA THR A 48 -7.82 -13.16 11.35
C THR A 48 -7.20 -12.06 10.52
N TYR A 49 -7.73 -10.85 10.67
CA TYR A 49 -7.09 -9.65 10.15
C TYR A 49 -5.61 -9.56 10.56
N ASP A 50 -5.22 -10.03 11.75
CA ASP A 50 -3.82 -10.04 12.18
C ASP A 50 -2.92 -10.90 11.28
N ASP A 51 -3.44 -12.00 10.74
CA ASP A 51 -2.69 -12.86 9.81
C ASP A 51 -2.50 -12.18 8.46
N LEU A 52 -3.54 -11.50 7.96
CA LEU A 52 -3.46 -10.68 6.74
C LEU A 52 -2.47 -9.53 6.94
N LEU A 53 -2.59 -8.81 8.05
CA LEU A 53 -1.72 -7.68 8.37
C LEU A 53 -0.27 -8.13 8.54
N PHE A 54 -0.02 -9.29 9.14
CA PHE A 54 1.33 -9.84 9.25
C PHE A 54 1.95 -10.10 7.87
N GLU A 55 1.22 -10.69 6.93
CA GLU A 55 1.75 -10.89 5.56
C GLU A 55 2.01 -9.57 4.83
N VAL A 56 1.14 -8.58 5.04
CA VAL A 56 1.34 -7.22 4.54
C VAL A 56 2.58 -6.57 5.16
N GLN A 57 2.81 -6.73 6.46
CA GLN A 57 3.96 -6.18 7.18
C GLN A 57 5.28 -6.75 6.67
N GLU A 58 5.29 -8.06 6.45
CA GLU A 58 6.45 -8.80 5.95
C GLU A 58 6.65 -8.67 4.43
N GLY A 59 5.69 -8.08 3.70
CA GLY A 59 5.77 -7.92 2.24
C GLY A 59 5.62 -9.24 1.47
N LYS A 60 4.94 -10.22 2.06
CA LYS A 60 4.77 -11.56 1.46
C LYS A 60 3.59 -11.59 0.49
N ALA A 61 3.82 -11.03 -0.70
CA ALA A 61 2.82 -10.84 -1.74
C ALA A 61 2.07 -12.14 -2.11
N GLU A 62 2.77 -13.24 -2.32
CA GLU A 62 2.15 -14.52 -2.69
C GLU A 62 1.21 -15.06 -1.60
N SER A 63 1.64 -14.98 -0.34
CA SER A 63 0.77 -15.39 0.76
C SER A 63 -0.47 -14.51 0.87
N LEU A 64 -0.30 -13.20 0.69
CA LEU A 64 -1.40 -12.25 0.69
C LEU A 64 -2.38 -12.54 -0.44
N ARG A 65 -1.90 -12.83 -1.65
CA ARG A 65 -2.74 -13.17 -2.81
C ARG A 65 -3.67 -14.33 -2.48
N PHE A 66 -3.17 -15.37 -1.84
CA PHE A 66 -4.02 -16.50 -1.40
C PHE A 66 -5.05 -16.08 -0.36
N LEU A 67 -4.66 -15.28 0.64
CA LEU A 67 -5.58 -14.81 1.68
C LEU A 67 -6.72 -13.97 1.07
N LEU A 68 -6.40 -13.10 0.11
CA LEU A 68 -7.39 -12.27 -0.57
C LEU A 68 -8.36 -13.11 -1.41
N ALA A 69 -7.85 -14.11 -2.14
CA ALA A 69 -8.65 -14.98 -3.02
C ALA A 69 -9.72 -15.81 -2.29
N ARG A 70 -9.52 -16.08 -0.99
CA ARG A 70 -10.51 -16.82 -0.17
C ARG A 70 -11.77 -16.02 0.17
N ASN A 71 -11.71 -14.70 0.06
CA ASN A 71 -12.80 -13.80 0.45
C ASN A 71 -13.35 -14.06 1.87
N ASP A 72 -12.48 -14.44 2.83
CA ASP A 72 -12.90 -14.71 4.22
C ASP A 72 -13.24 -13.40 4.95
N PRO A 73 -14.44 -13.25 5.54
CA PRO A 73 -14.84 -12.02 6.22
C PRO A 73 -13.98 -11.70 7.46
N ARG A 74 -13.32 -12.68 8.07
CA ARG A 74 -12.45 -12.49 9.26
C ARG A 74 -11.11 -11.86 8.89
N ALA A 75 -10.69 -11.98 7.64
CA ALA A 75 -9.46 -11.42 7.09
C ALA A 75 -9.78 -10.39 5.99
N HIS A 76 -10.70 -9.49 6.29
CA HIS A 76 -11.13 -8.48 5.33
C HIS A 76 -10.03 -7.42 5.11
N PRO A 77 -9.62 -7.12 3.86
CA PRO A 77 -8.49 -6.24 3.60
C PRO A 77 -8.75 -4.76 3.90
N SER A 78 -10.02 -4.34 3.97
CA SER A 78 -10.42 -2.98 4.40
C SER A 78 -10.63 -2.83 5.90
N ALA A 79 -10.41 -3.88 6.70
CA ALA A 79 -10.54 -3.79 8.14
C ALA A 79 -9.59 -2.75 8.75
N GLN A 80 -9.96 -2.24 9.92
CA GLN A 80 -9.29 -1.12 10.59
C GLN A 80 -9.12 0.11 9.68
N ASP A 81 -10.12 0.40 8.84
CA ASP A 81 -10.13 1.55 7.95
C ASP A 81 -8.97 1.49 6.93
N ASN A 82 -8.90 0.37 6.21
CA ASN A 82 -7.90 0.09 5.16
C ASN A 82 -6.44 0.20 5.64
N TYR A 83 -6.17 -0.17 6.89
CA TYR A 83 -4.83 -0.02 7.46
C TYR A 83 -3.77 -0.88 6.75
N ALA A 84 -4.16 -2.01 6.17
CA ALA A 84 -3.26 -2.86 5.38
C ALA A 84 -2.57 -2.11 4.23
N ILE A 85 -3.32 -1.41 3.36
CA ILE A 85 -2.73 -0.68 2.24
C ILE A 85 -1.91 0.52 2.72
N ILE A 86 -2.33 1.18 3.80
CA ILE A 86 -1.59 2.29 4.41
C ILE A 86 -0.23 1.80 4.92
N TRP A 87 -0.18 0.65 5.59
CA TRP A 87 1.08 0.07 6.07
C TRP A 87 1.99 -0.36 4.92
N ALA A 88 1.45 -1.07 3.92
CA ALA A 88 2.19 -1.48 2.74
C ALA A 88 2.82 -0.27 2.05
N ALA A 89 2.03 0.80 1.86
CA ALA A 89 2.50 2.02 1.22
C ALA A 89 3.56 2.77 2.04
N ARG A 90 3.41 2.79 3.37
CA ARG A 90 4.41 3.36 4.30
C ARG A 90 5.74 2.60 4.29
N ARG A 91 5.73 1.30 3.99
CA ARG A 91 6.93 0.46 3.90
C ARG A 91 7.53 0.38 2.49
N GLY A 92 6.79 0.82 1.47
CA GLY A 92 7.22 0.73 0.08
C GLY A 92 7.08 -0.67 -0.51
N HIS A 93 6.18 -1.49 0.05
CA HIS A 93 5.90 -2.84 -0.45
C HIS A 93 5.02 -2.76 -1.69
N SER A 94 5.57 -2.28 -2.80
CA SER A 94 4.83 -1.95 -4.03
C SER A 94 4.03 -3.14 -4.58
N GLU A 95 4.57 -4.36 -4.53
CA GLU A 95 3.85 -5.56 -4.96
C GLU A 95 2.60 -5.84 -4.09
N THR A 96 2.75 -5.74 -2.77
CA THR A 96 1.64 -5.83 -1.81
C THR A 96 0.59 -4.74 -2.07
N VAL A 97 1.02 -3.51 -2.37
CA VAL A 97 0.10 -2.42 -2.73
C VAL A 97 -0.66 -2.74 -4.02
N GLY A 98 0.02 -3.23 -5.06
CA GLY A 98 -0.63 -3.64 -6.31
C GLY A 98 -1.67 -4.75 -6.11
N LEU A 99 -1.36 -5.73 -5.27
CA LEU A 99 -2.32 -6.78 -4.89
C LEU A 99 -3.54 -6.23 -4.16
N LEU A 100 -3.33 -5.34 -3.18
CA LEU A 100 -4.42 -4.72 -2.43
C LEU A 100 -5.29 -3.81 -3.32
N LEU A 101 -4.69 -3.03 -4.22
CA LEU A 101 -5.42 -2.17 -5.17
C LEU A 101 -6.29 -2.98 -6.14
N SER A 102 -5.83 -4.17 -6.53
CA SER A 102 -6.58 -5.09 -7.40
C SER A 102 -7.81 -5.70 -6.70
N ASP A 103 -7.91 -5.59 -5.38
CA ASP A 103 -9.05 -6.08 -4.61
C ASP A 103 -10.10 -4.98 -4.45
N SER A 104 -11.28 -5.19 -5.05
CA SER A 104 -12.40 -4.23 -5.03
C SER A 104 -12.86 -3.83 -3.62
N ARG A 105 -12.56 -4.63 -2.59
CA ARG A 105 -12.94 -4.36 -1.20
C ARG A 105 -12.05 -3.30 -0.55
N VAL A 106 -10.87 -3.04 -1.09
CA VAL A 106 -9.91 -2.07 -0.56
C VAL A 106 -10.25 -0.68 -1.09
N ASP A 107 -10.32 0.29 -0.18
CA ASP A 107 -10.42 1.71 -0.50
C ASP A 107 -9.05 2.39 -0.28
N PRO A 108 -8.34 2.76 -1.36
CA PRO A 108 -7.04 3.43 -1.25
C PRO A 108 -7.15 4.92 -0.86
N SER A 109 -8.35 5.49 -0.84
CA SER A 109 -8.62 6.87 -0.44
C SER A 109 -8.82 7.05 1.07
N ALA A 110 -8.84 5.95 1.82
CA ALA A 110 -9.03 5.93 3.26
C ALA A 110 -8.10 6.90 4.02
N ARG A 111 -8.61 7.44 5.14
CA ARG A 111 -7.92 8.41 6.00
C ARG A 111 -7.34 9.62 5.24
N ALA A 112 -8.15 10.15 4.33
CA ALA A 112 -7.77 11.23 3.43
C ALA A 112 -6.49 10.88 2.64
N ASN A 113 -6.56 9.78 1.89
CA ASN A 113 -5.48 9.27 1.04
C ASN A 113 -4.17 9.07 1.83
N GLU A 114 -4.24 8.48 3.02
CA GLU A 114 -3.05 8.33 3.89
C GLU A 114 -1.94 7.47 3.26
N ALA A 115 -2.32 6.48 2.43
CA ALA A 115 -1.38 5.61 1.73
C ALA A 115 -0.40 6.39 0.84
N ILE A 116 -0.89 7.25 -0.05
CA ILE A 116 -0.03 8.04 -0.96
C ILE A 116 0.77 9.09 -0.18
N ARG A 117 0.19 9.69 0.87
CA ARG A 117 0.89 10.66 1.72
C ARG A 117 2.11 10.03 2.41
N TYR A 118 1.99 8.82 2.96
CA TYR A 118 3.14 8.12 3.56
C TYR A 118 4.16 7.65 2.53
N ALA A 119 3.71 7.04 1.43
CA ALA A 119 4.60 6.61 0.36
C ALA A 119 5.44 7.79 -0.16
N ALA A 120 4.79 8.94 -0.37
CA ALA A 120 5.45 10.14 -0.84
C ALA A 120 6.44 10.72 0.18
N LYS A 121 6.05 10.83 1.45
CA LYS A 121 6.93 11.27 2.55
C LYS A 121 8.18 10.39 2.69
N LYS A 122 8.03 9.08 2.47
CA LYS A 122 9.13 8.13 2.59
C LYS A 122 10.00 8.04 1.34
N GLY A 123 9.47 8.44 0.19
CA GLY A 123 10.18 8.43 -1.09
C GLY A 123 10.02 7.11 -1.86
N HIS A 124 8.94 6.36 -1.59
CA HIS A 124 8.65 5.10 -2.27
C HIS A 124 8.02 5.39 -3.63
N SER A 125 8.83 5.86 -4.59
CA SER A 125 8.37 6.33 -5.90
C SER A 125 7.53 5.30 -6.67
N GLU A 126 7.94 4.03 -6.67
CA GLU A 126 7.17 2.94 -7.31
C GLU A 126 5.78 2.77 -6.71
N THR A 127 5.69 2.82 -5.37
CA THR A 127 4.40 2.76 -4.66
C THR A 127 3.55 3.99 -4.98
N VAL A 128 4.15 5.18 -5.07
CA VAL A 128 3.43 6.40 -5.45
C VAL A 128 2.90 6.28 -6.89
N TRP A 129 3.70 5.77 -7.82
CA TRP A 129 3.27 5.54 -9.19
C TRP A 129 2.08 4.58 -9.28
N LEU A 130 2.13 3.45 -8.56
CA LEU A 130 1.00 2.51 -8.47
C LEU A 130 -0.26 3.16 -7.91
N LEU A 131 -0.14 3.94 -6.83
CA LEU A 131 -1.27 4.63 -6.23
C LEU A 131 -1.85 5.71 -7.15
N LEU A 132 -1.02 6.48 -7.86
CA LEU A 132 -1.48 7.49 -8.81
C LEU A 132 -2.23 6.89 -10.01
N SER A 133 -1.89 5.65 -10.38
CA SER A 133 -2.54 4.91 -11.46
C SER A 133 -3.96 4.45 -11.08
N ASP A 134 -4.32 4.46 -9.80
CA ASP A 134 -5.67 4.16 -9.34
C ASP A 134 -6.52 5.44 -9.28
N SER A 135 -7.59 5.48 -10.08
CA SER A 135 -8.50 6.63 -10.18
C SER A 135 -9.16 7.04 -8.85
N ARG A 136 -9.24 6.13 -7.87
CA ARG A 136 -9.82 6.40 -6.55
C ARG A 136 -8.90 7.21 -5.64
N VAL A 137 -7.60 7.25 -5.93
CA VAL A 137 -6.62 7.99 -5.15
C VAL A 137 -6.63 9.46 -5.56
N ASP A 138 -6.80 10.35 -4.59
CA ASP A 138 -6.64 11.79 -4.76
C ASP A 138 -5.27 12.27 -4.21
N PRO A 139 -4.30 12.61 -5.07
CA PRO A 139 -2.98 13.08 -4.64
C PRO A 139 -3.00 14.52 -4.10
N SER A 140 -4.10 15.26 -4.28
CA SER A 140 -4.28 16.63 -3.79
C SER A 140 -4.81 16.70 -2.35
N ALA A 141 -5.12 15.56 -1.75
CA ALA A 141 -5.67 15.45 -0.40
C ALA A 141 -4.80 16.17 0.66
N GLN A 142 -5.47 16.67 1.71
CA GLN A 142 -4.84 17.41 2.81
C GLN A 142 -4.01 18.62 2.33
N ALA A 143 -4.57 19.37 1.38
CA ALA A 143 -3.90 20.51 0.74
C ALA A 143 -2.54 20.13 0.12
N ASN A 144 -2.57 19.13 -0.76
CA ASN A 144 -1.42 18.60 -1.48
C ASN A 144 -0.32 18.10 -0.52
N GLU A 145 -0.69 17.42 0.58
CA GLU A 145 0.28 16.99 1.59
C GLU A 145 1.33 16.03 1.02
N ALA A 146 0.98 15.19 0.04
CA ALA A 146 1.91 14.25 -0.57
C ALA A 146 3.14 14.97 -1.17
N ILE A 147 2.94 16.02 -1.98
CA ILE A 147 4.05 16.79 -2.58
C ILE A 147 4.77 17.67 -1.54
N ARG A 148 4.05 18.23 -0.56
CA ARG A 148 4.70 19.01 0.53
C ARG A 148 5.62 18.12 1.38
N CYS A 149 5.17 16.91 1.72
CA CYS A 149 5.93 15.95 2.52
C CYS A 149 7.10 15.32 1.76
N SER A 150 6.96 15.03 0.47
CA SER A 150 8.08 14.56 -0.35
C SER A 150 9.11 15.68 -0.53
N ALA A 151 8.66 16.93 -0.69
CA ALA A 151 9.52 18.09 -0.83
C ALA A 151 10.34 18.41 0.43
N ILE A 152 9.72 18.44 1.62
CA ILE A 152 10.45 18.66 2.89
C ILE A 152 11.42 17.51 3.23
N LYS A 153 11.28 16.35 2.59
CA LYS A 153 12.18 15.19 2.75
C LYS A 153 13.17 15.03 1.59
N GLY A 154 13.14 15.93 0.61
CA GLY A 154 14.06 15.93 -0.53
C GLY A 154 13.88 14.73 -1.45
N ARG A 155 12.67 14.16 -1.53
CA ARG A 155 12.36 13.00 -2.37
C ARG A 155 12.14 13.45 -3.81
N ALA A 156 13.22 13.87 -4.47
CA ALA A 156 13.18 14.48 -5.80
C ALA A 156 12.40 13.65 -6.82
N GLU A 157 12.62 12.33 -6.87
CA GLU A 157 11.92 11.46 -7.82
C GLU A 157 10.42 11.34 -7.53
N THR A 158 10.05 11.28 -6.27
CA THR A 158 8.64 11.31 -5.87
C THR A 158 7.99 12.64 -6.20
N VAL A 159 8.69 13.76 -6.02
CA VAL A 159 8.21 15.09 -6.42
C VAL A 159 8.00 15.14 -7.93
N ARG A 160 8.95 14.64 -8.72
CA ARG A 160 8.82 14.53 -10.18
C ARG A 160 7.56 13.75 -10.59
N LEU A 161 7.33 12.59 -9.99
CA LEU A 161 6.15 11.77 -10.25
C LEU A 161 4.85 12.50 -9.88
N LEU A 162 4.80 13.13 -8.70
CA LEU A 162 3.61 13.89 -8.28
C LEU A 162 3.35 15.10 -9.20
N LEU A 163 4.39 15.79 -9.67
CA LEU A 163 4.25 16.91 -10.61
C LEU A 163 3.70 16.47 -11.97
N SER A 164 3.96 15.22 -12.38
CA SER A 164 3.40 14.68 -13.63
C SER A 164 1.89 14.42 -13.57
N ASP A 165 1.30 14.37 -12.36
CA ASP A 165 -0.14 14.27 -12.19
C ASP A 165 -0.79 15.66 -12.18
N SER A 166 -1.70 15.88 -13.13
CA SER A 166 -2.41 17.16 -13.30
C SER A 166 -3.25 17.57 -12.09
N ARG A 167 -3.65 16.62 -11.23
CA ARG A 167 -4.46 16.88 -10.03
C ARG A 167 -3.63 17.50 -8.90
N VAL A 168 -2.31 17.37 -8.94
CA VAL A 168 -1.41 17.95 -7.93
C VAL A 168 -1.23 19.44 -8.19
N ASP A 169 -1.49 20.25 -7.19
CA ASP A 169 -1.17 21.68 -7.19
C ASP A 169 0.11 21.94 -6.38
N PRO A 170 1.27 22.18 -7.04
CA PRO A 170 2.52 22.45 -6.35
C PRO A 170 2.57 23.85 -5.70
N SER A 171 1.61 24.74 -6.02
CA SER A 171 1.52 26.09 -5.45
C SER A 171 0.69 26.16 -4.16
N ALA A 172 0.05 25.05 -3.78
CA ALA A 172 -0.79 24.94 -2.61
C ALA A 172 -0.09 25.42 -1.32
N GLN A 173 -0.89 25.99 -0.42
CA GLN A 173 -0.42 26.50 0.89
C GLN A 173 0.69 27.56 0.74
N ALA A 174 0.49 28.52 -0.18
CA ALA A 174 1.45 29.58 -0.49
C ALA A 174 2.83 29.00 -0.83
N ASN A 175 2.88 28.16 -1.86
CA ASN A 175 4.10 27.51 -2.37
C ASN A 175 4.85 26.72 -1.28
N ALA A 176 4.11 26.03 -0.41
CA ALA A 176 4.71 25.33 0.75
C ALA A 176 5.73 24.27 0.34
N ALA A 177 5.51 23.54 -0.77
CA ALA A 177 6.42 22.51 -1.24
C ALA A 177 7.83 23.07 -1.51
N ILE A 178 7.93 24.16 -2.30
CA ILE A 178 9.22 24.78 -2.61
C ILE A 178 9.83 25.48 -1.39
N ARG A 179 9.01 26.14 -0.56
CA ARG A 179 9.49 26.75 0.69
C ARG A 179 10.12 25.71 1.62
N PHE A 180 9.50 24.54 1.76
CA PHE A 180 10.05 23.46 2.58
C PHE A 180 11.31 22.84 1.98
N ALA A 181 11.35 22.62 0.66
CA ALA A 181 12.53 22.12 -0.03
C ALA A 181 13.73 23.09 0.12
N ALA A 182 13.48 24.40 -0.04
CA ALA A 182 14.49 25.44 0.14
C ALA A 182 14.98 25.54 1.60
N TYR A 183 14.06 25.53 2.57
CA TYR A 183 14.40 25.54 3.99
C TYR A 183 15.27 24.34 4.42
N LYS A 184 15.07 23.18 3.80
CA LYS A 184 15.88 21.97 4.03
C LYS A 184 17.06 21.80 3.08
N ILE A 185 17.31 22.77 2.20
CA ILE A 185 18.44 22.81 1.26
C ILE A 185 18.42 21.58 0.33
N HIS A 186 17.22 21.17 -0.11
CA HIS A 186 17.04 20.10 -1.08
C HIS A 186 17.13 20.65 -2.51
N SER A 187 18.33 21.04 -2.93
CA SER A 187 18.58 21.78 -4.18
C SER A 187 17.96 21.15 -5.42
N GLU A 188 18.03 19.82 -5.56
CA GLU A 188 17.41 19.13 -6.70
C GLU A 188 15.88 19.25 -6.69
N THR A 189 15.27 19.12 -5.51
CA THR A 189 13.82 19.31 -5.37
C THR A 189 13.39 20.75 -5.66
N VAL A 190 14.19 21.73 -5.22
CA VAL A 190 13.94 23.15 -5.55
C VAL A 190 14.02 23.38 -7.05
N ARG A 191 15.04 22.83 -7.74
CA ARG A 191 15.16 22.91 -9.19
C ARG A 191 13.96 22.30 -9.90
N LEU A 192 13.52 21.12 -9.49
CA LEU A 192 12.34 20.46 -10.04
C LEU A 192 11.07 21.30 -9.89
N LEU A 193 10.83 21.84 -8.70
CA LEU A 193 9.66 22.68 -8.44
C LEU A 193 9.69 24.00 -9.21
N LEU A 194 10.85 24.63 -9.34
CA LEU A 194 11.01 25.85 -10.16
C LEU A 194 10.85 25.62 -11.66
N SER A 195 11.04 24.37 -12.11
CA SER A 195 10.84 23.99 -13.52
C SER A 195 9.35 23.82 -13.85
N ASP A 196 8.48 23.74 -12.84
CA ASP A 196 7.04 23.64 -13.04
C ASP A 196 6.39 25.03 -13.17
N PRO A 197 5.69 25.33 -14.28
CA PRO A 197 5.10 26.64 -14.52
C PRO A 197 4.06 27.05 -13.47
N ARG A 198 3.42 26.08 -12.80
CA ARG A 198 2.40 26.34 -11.77
C ARG A 198 3.00 26.98 -10.52
N VAL A 199 4.30 26.78 -10.27
CA VAL A 199 5.00 27.34 -9.10
C VAL A 199 5.42 28.79 -9.36
N VAL A 200 5.91 29.11 -10.55
CA VAL A 200 6.47 30.43 -10.87
C VAL A 200 5.42 31.51 -11.13
N HIS A 201 4.22 31.15 -11.58
CA HIS A 201 3.16 32.10 -11.92
C HIS A 201 2.13 32.34 -10.80
N SER A 202 2.33 31.75 -9.61
CA SER A 202 1.42 31.91 -8.46
C SER A 202 1.54 33.27 -7.75
N THR A 203 2.39 34.19 -8.21
CA THR A 203 2.44 35.57 -7.70
C THR A 203 1.31 36.42 -8.30
N LYS A 204 0.13 36.31 -7.72
CA LYS A 204 -0.93 37.33 -7.79
C LYS A 204 -1.47 37.58 -6.39
#